data_AF-A0A843LGK2-F1
#
_entry.id   AF-A0A843LGK2-F1
#
_cell.length_a   1.000
_cell.length_b   1.000
_cell.length_c   1.000
_cell.angle_alpha   90.00
_cell.angle_beta   90.00
_cell.angle_gamma   90.00
#
_symmetry.space_group_name_H-M   'P 1'
#
loop_
_entity.id
_entity.type
_entity.pdbx_description
1 polymer ?
#
loop_
_entity_poly.entity_id
_entity_poly.type
_entity_poly.pdbx_seq_one_letter_code
_entity_poly.pdbx_strand_id
1 'polypeptide(L)'
;MGILNKGYREFSLPNGLVVALQETPTETIAAELRVHSGALHEREGEEGLAHFLEHCLVTGGSQKYDPLQAENILGSFGHTNAYTNIDKTSFVGDFCSEDLRDWLDYTAEHVLRPRLDAQKVEEERGRILSEISDAKSSPTFKINQEMGSIFYRGHPKNKFVLGREEVVKSTSTDGLRDFHASRYFPNNMDLMLVGGLPSNTEEMIRTYFESAQTGENTRREFPRLEPFSSRMVIRRPAPERVNVDDPDQSSAQLELIFSGPTETHPDFYAIRAAGYVLGGGMSSRLFKNIGQRKGLYSINSFNNGQLNVGEIGVSAQIPSKKIDEVTGAIFRELELMKTERIPEEVVTRGRKLLKYNLAKFSESNGGHLATLRSGLDGKPTPRQEMEGFSIVTPERVLEVANKYYPDIQTGNYLLVIRDPLMN
;
A
#
# COMPACT_ATOMS: atom_id res chain seq x y z
N MET A 1 2.23 25.00 -16.82
CA MET A 1 2.81 24.54 -15.53
C MET A 1 1.65 24.26 -14.60
N GLY A 2 1.31 22.97 -14.41
CA GLY A 2 0.13 22.54 -13.65
C GLY A 2 0.17 22.97 -12.19
N ILE A 3 -1.00 23.35 -11.67
CA ILE A 3 -1.19 23.89 -10.33
C ILE A 3 -1.14 22.73 -9.33
N LEU A 4 0.06 22.30 -8.93
CA LEU A 4 0.25 21.12 -8.08
C LEU A 4 0.19 21.41 -6.56
N ASN A 5 -0.36 22.53 -6.08
CA ASN A 5 -0.57 22.78 -4.62
C ASN A 5 -1.56 23.94 -4.32
N LYS A 6 -2.40 24.35 -5.27
CA LYS A 6 -3.51 25.28 -5.02
C LYS A 6 -4.73 24.70 -5.71
N GLY A 7 -5.73 24.24 -4.97
CA GLY A 7 -6.94 23.73 -5.65
C GLY A 7 -7.81 22.79 -4.83
N TYR A 8 -7.36 22.34 -3.66
CA TYR A 8 -8.24 21.61 -2.75
C TYR A 8 -8.59 22.45 -1.52
N ARG A 9 -9.78 22.19 -1.00
CA ARG A 9 -10.34 22.80 0.19
C ARG A 9 -10.46 21.73 1.27
N GLU A 10 -9.91 22.00 2.43
CA GLU A 10 -10.00 21.13 3.60
C GLU A 10 -10.79 21.84 4.71
N PHE A 11 -11.70 21.12 5.36
CA PHE A 11 -12.45 21.60 6.51
C PHE A 11 -12.89 20.44 7.39
N SER A 12 -13.33 20.74 8.61
CA SER A 12 -13.94 19.75 9.50
C SER A 12 -15.41 20.06 9.74
N LEU A 13 -16.26 19.04 9.74
CA LEU A 13 -17.62 19.16 10.26
C LEU A 13 -17.61 19.31 11.80
N PRO A 14 -18.69 19.80 12.43
CA PRO A 14 -18.76 19.93 13.90
C PRO A 14 -18.55 18.61 14.66
N ASN A 15 -18.86 17.47 14.04
CA ASN A 15 -18.62 16.13 14.60
C ASN A 15 -17.20 15.58 14.29
N GLY A 16 -16.30 16.42 13.78
CA GLY A 16 -14.90 16.09 13.58
C GLY A 16 -14.57 15.30 12.31
N LEU A 17 -15.54 15.01 11.43
CA LEU A 17 -15.23 14.48 10.09
C LEU A 17 -14.34 15.47 9.34
N VAL A 18 -13.15 15.03 8.95
CA VAL A 18 -12.26 15.81 8.07
C VAL A 18 -12.71 15.60 6.63
N VAL A 19 -12.87 16.68 5.88
CA VAL A 19 -13.32 16.65 4.48
C VAL A 19 -12.30 17.39 3.62
N ALA A 20 -11.84 16.75 2.55
CA ALA A 20 -10.98 17.36 1.55
C ALA A 20 -11.62 17.26 0.15
N LEU A 21 -11.84 18.42 -0.48
CA LEU A 21 -12.51 18.53 -1.77
C LEU A 21 -11.57 19.13 -2.81
N GLN A 22 -11.47 18.53 -3.99
CA GLN A 22 -10.76 19.12 -5.11
C GLN A 22 -11.60 19.09 -6.39
N GLU A 23 -11.94 20.26 -6.92
CA GLU A 23 -12.64 20.37 -8.20
C GLU A 23 -11.68 20.17 -9.37
N THR A 24 -12.11 19.39 -10.36
CA THR A 24 -11.46 19.21 -11.66
C THR A 24 -12.50 19.36 -12.77
N PRO A 25 -12.12 19.82 -13.98
CA PRO A 25 -13.05 20.00 -15.09
C PRO A 25 -13.37 18.65 -15.76
N THR A 26 -14.00 17.73 -15.01
CA THR A 26 -14.38 16.38 -15.43
C THR A 26 -15.83 16.09 -15.07
N GLU A 27 -16.47 15.15 -15.76
CA GLU A 27 -17.86 14.72 -15.48
C GLU A 27 -17.95 13.53 -14.49
N THR A 28 -16.83 13.18 -13.85
CA THR A 28 -16.75 12.08 -12.88
C THR A 28 -16.16 12.56 -11.56
N ILE A 29 -16.37 11.75 -10.52
CA ILE A 29 -15.86 11.96 -9.17
C ILE A 29 -15.14 10.69 -8.71
N ALA A 30 -13.89 10.84 -8.27
CA ALA A 30 -13.19 9.85 -7.47
C ALA A 30 -13.38 10.21 -5.99
N ALA A 31 -13.91 9.27 -5.22
CA ALA A 31 -14.26 9.44 -3.82
C ALA A 31 -13.57 8.39 -2.96
N GLU A 32 -13.21 8.76 -1.74
CA GLU A 32 -12.71 7.85 -0.73
C GLU A 32 -13.12 8.34 0.67
N LEU A 33 -13.88 7.52 1.38
CA LEU A 33 -14.08 7.65 2.83
C LEU A 33 -13.13 6.67 3.53
N ARG A 34 -12.28 7.18 4.41
CA ARG A 34 -11.38 6.35 5.22
C ARG A 34 -11.82 6.36 6.66
N VAL A 35 -11.83 5.19 7.27
CA VAL A 35 -11.90 5.02 8.72
C VAL A 35 -10.50 4.73 9.20
N HIS A 36 -10.00 5.48 10.18
CA HIS A 36 -8.69 5.25 10.80
C HIS A 36 -8.76 4.06 11.78
N SER A 37 -9.15 2.91 11.24
CA SER A 37 -9.21 1.62 11.88
C SER A 37 -8.76 0.58 10.87
N GLY A 38 -7.85 -0.29 11.27
CA GLY A 38 -7.23 -1.33 10.45
C GLY A 38 -6.51 -2.31 11.36
N ALA A 39 -5.71 -3.23 10.83
CA ALA A 39 -5.04 -4.25 11.65
C ALA A 39 -4.18 -3.68 12.81
N LEU A 40 -3.62 -2.47 12.67
CA LEU A 40 -2.87 -1.74 13.71
C LEU A 40 -3.71 -1.43 14.96
N HIS A 41 -5.01 -1.24 14.76
CA HIS A 41 -5.97 -0.80 15.77
C HIS A 41 -6.64 -1.98 16.50
N GLU A 42 -6.44 -3.20 16.02
CA GLU A 42 -6.91 -4.43 16.64
C GLU A 42 -6.09 -4.77 17.90
N ARG A 43 -6.80 -5.07 18.97
CA ARG A 43 -6.29 -5.60 20.23
C ARG A 43 -6.09 -7.11 20.16
N GLU A 44 -5.49 -7.68 21.19
CA GLU A 44 -5.45 -9.13 21.35
C GLU A 44 -6.89 -9.68 21.44
N GLY A 45 -7.22 -10.67 20.61
CA GLY A 45 -8.58 -11.19 20.45
C GLY A 45 -9.43 -10.45 19.40
N GLU A 46 -8.89 -9.41 18.74
CA GLU A 46 -9.55 -8.67 17.66
C GLU A 46 -8.86 -8.88 16.29
N GLU A 47 -7.87 -9.77 16.19
CA GLU A 47 -7.09 -9.94 14.96
C GLU A 47 -7.95 -10.42 13.77
N GLY A 48 -8.17 -9.54 12.79
CA GLY A 48 -9.01 -9.77 11.60
C GLY A 48 -10.38 -9.08 11.66
N LEU A 49 -10.75 -8.44 12.77
CA LEU A 49 -12.05 -7.80 12.90
C LEU A 49 -12.22 -6.57 12.03
N ALA A 50 -11.16 -5.84 11.70
CA ALA A 50 -11.27 -4.73 10.75
C ALA A 50 -11.69 -5.23 9.37
N HIS A 51 -11.04 -6.31 8.90
CA HIS A 51 -11.33 -6.95 7.62
C HIS A 51 -12.72 -7.61 7.62
N PHE A 52 -13.05 -8.33 8.69
CA PHE A 52 -14.34 -8.98 8.82
C PHE A 52 -15.50 -7.98 8.86
N LEU A 53 -15.33 -6.88 9.62
CA LEU A 53 -16.33 -5.83 9.64
C LEU A 53 -16.51 -5.24 8.25
N GLU A 54 -15.44 -4.91 7.52
CA GLU A 54 -15.52 -4.37 6.16
C GLU A 54 -16.40 -5.22 5.23
N HIS A 55 -16.18 -6.54 5.17
CA HIS A 55 -17.05 -7.47 4.44
C HIS A 55 -18.53 -7.34 4.83
N CYS A 56 -18.80 -7.32 6.13
CA CYS A 56 -20.17 -7.21 6.65
C CYS A 56 -20.81 -5.85 6.31
N LEU A 57 -20.03 -4.76 6.26
CA LEU A 57 -20.53 -3.44 5.88
C LEU A 57 -20.88 -3.37 4.39
N VAL A 58 -20.11 -4.04 3.53
CA VAL A 58 -20.33 -4.04 2.08
C VAL A 58 -21.52 -4.94 1.69
N THR A 59 -21.65 -6.13 2.27
CA THR A 59 -22.65 -7.13 1.83
C THR A 59 -23.89 -7.23 2.72
N GLY A 60 -23.83 -6.69 3.94
CA GLY A 60 -24.86 -6.85 4.96
C GLY A 60 -25.99 -5.81 4.94
N GLY A 61 -25.87 -4.77 4.12
CA GLY A 61 -26.79 -3.64 4.09
C GLY A 61 -26.72 -2.74 5.33
N SER A 62 -27.64 -1.80 5.42
CA SER A 62 -27.73 -0.78 6.46
C SER A 62 -29.11 -0.76 7.12
N GLN A 63 -29.33 0.15 8.07
CA GLN A 63 -30.65 0.40 8.64
C GLN A 63 -31.65 0.91 7.59
N LYS A 64 -31.17 1.60 6.55
CA LYS A 64 -32.00 2.18 5.48
C LYS A 64 -32.16 1.25 4.26
N TYR A 65 -31.11 0.55 3.88
CA TYR A 65 -31.07 -0.28 2.68
C TYR A 65 -30.88 -1.75 3.03
N ASP A 66 -31.75 -2.61 2.53
CA ASP A 66 -31.49 -4.05 2.57
C ASP A 66 -30.31 -4.44 1.65
N PRO A 67 -29.73 -5.65 1.80
CA PRO A 67 -28.58 -6.07 0.98
C PRO A 67 -28.79 -5.99 -0.54
N LEU A 68 -30.00 -6.29 -1.03
CA LEU A 68 -30.27 -6.27 -2.47
C LEU A 68 -30.41 -4.84 -2.98
N GLN A 69 -31.04 -3.96 -2.21
CA GLN A 69 -31.08 -2.53 -2.51
C GLN A 69 -29.68 -1.93 -2.52
N ALA A 70 -28.85 -2.29 -1.53
CA ALA A 70 -27.45 -1.86 -1.45
C ALA A 70 -26.65 -2.31 -2.67
N GLU A 71 -26.78 -3.57 -3.07
CA GLU A 71 -26.13 -4.12 -4.26
C GLU A 71 -26.57 -3.39 -5.54
N ASN A 72 -27.87 -3.12 -5.70
CA ASN A 72 -28.39 -2.38 -6.85
C ASN A 72 -27.86 -0.94 -6.93
N ILE A 73 -27.72 -0.26 -5.79
CA ILE A 73 -27.13 1.09 -5.73
C ILE A 73 -25.64 1.03 -6.08
N LEU A 74 -24.88 0.08 -5.53
CA LEU A 74 -23.47 -0.08 -5.91
C LEU A 74 -23.29 -0.36 -7.40
N GLY A 75 -24.20 -1.16 -7.98
CA GLY A 75 -24.21 -1.52 -9.39
C GLY A 75 -24.55 -0.39 -10.35
N SER A 76 -25.07 0.76 -9.86
CA SER A 76 -25.26 1.94 -10.70
C SER A 76 -24.00 2.81 -10.83
N PHE A 77 -23.01 2.64 -9.95
CA PHE A 77 -21.75 3.36 -10.02
C PHE A 77 -20.76 2.70 -11.00
N GLY A 78 -19.84 3.50 -11.56
CA GLY A 78 -18.83 2.98 -12.50
C GLY A 78 -17.86 1.99 -11.87
N HIS A 79 -17.33 2.34 -10.70
CA HIS A 79 -16.49 1.46 -9.88
C HIS A 79 -16.67 1.79 -8.40
N THR A 80 -16.85 0.77 -7.57
CA THR A 80 -16.79 0.88 -6.11
C THR A 80 -15.98 -0.26 -5.54
N ASN A 81 -15.37 -0.02 -4.39
CA ASN A 81 -14.66 -1.06 -3.66
C ASN A 81 -14.56 -0.68 -2.17
N ALA A 82 -14.26 -1.67 -1.34
CA ALA A 82 -13.73 -1.45 0.00
C ALA A 82 -12.45 -2.25 0.16
N TYR A 83 -11.55 -1.77 1.01
CA TYR A 83 -10.36 -2.54 1.37
C TYR A 83 -9.86 -2.13 2.74
N THR A 84 -9.41 -3.14 3.49
CA THR A 84 -8.77 -2.96 4.79
C THR A 84 -7.25 -3.07 4.66
N ASN A 85 -6.54 -2.06 5.18
CA ASN A 85 -5.08 -2.04 5.30
C ASN A 85 -4.66 -2.19 6.77
N ILE A 86 -3.36 -2.08 7.01
CA ILE A 86 -2.82 -2.10 8.37
C ILE A 86 -3.35 -0.91 9.19
N ASP A 87 -3.46 0.30 8.63
CA ASP A 87 -3.87 1.50 9.39
C ASP A 87 -5.30 1.95 9.17
N LYS A 88 -5.90 1.67 8.02
CA LYS A 88 -7.20 2.22 7.64
C LYS A 88 -8.05 1.19 6.89
N THR A 89 -9.37 1.37 6.96
CA THR A 89 -10.36 0.75 6.07
C THR A 89 -10.90 1.85 5.17
N SER A 90 -10.81 1.65 3.86
CA SER A 90 -11.20 2.63 2.84
C SER A 90 -12.43 2.14 2.08
N PHE A 91 -13.39 3.04 1.85
CA PHE A 91 -14.54 2.85 0.96
C PHE A 91 -14.37 3.81 -0.21
N VAL A 92 -14.18 3.27 -1.41
CA VAL A 92 -13.84 4.04 -2.62
C VAL A 92 -14.93 3.99 -3.67
N GLY A 93 -15.04 5.06 -4.44
CA GLY A 93 -15.94 5.14 -5.59
C GLY A 93 -15.34 5.95 -6.74
N ASP A 94 -15.66 5.56 -7.97
CA ASP A 94 -15.47 6.31 -9.21
C ASP A 94 -16.81 6.26 -9.98
N PHE A 95 -17.45 7.42 -10.12
CA PHE A 95 -18.83 7.52 -10.60
C PHE A 95 -19.10 8.87 -11.29
N CYS A 96 -20.23 8.98 -11.99
CA CYS A 96 -20.63 10.23 -12.65
C CYS A 96 -20.96 11.30 -11.61
N SER A 97 -20.67 12.57 -11.91
CA SER A 97 -20.90 13.68 -10.98
C SER A 97 -22.34 13.80 -10.45
N GLU A 98 -23.32 13.37 -11.24
CA GLU A 98 -24.73 13.34 -10.88
C GLU A 98 -25.07 12.33 -9.76
N ASP A 99 -24.26 11.28 -9.61
CA ASP A 99 -24.45 10.19 -8.66
C ASP A 99 -23.90 10.51 -7.26
N LEU A 100 -23.29 11.69 -7.06
CA LEU A 100 -22.65 12.07 -5.79
C LEU A 100 -23.60 11.95 -4.60
N ARG A 101 -24.86 12.35 -4.77
CA ARG A 101 -25.86 12.26 -3.71
C ARG A 101 -26.04 10.81 -3.26
N ASP A 102 -26.23 9.90 -4.21
CA ASP A 102 -26.51 8.50 -3.94
C ASP A 102 -25.30 7.82 -3.33
N TRP A 103 -24.09 8.16 -3.78
CA TRP A 103 -22.86 7.64 -3.18
C TRP A 103 -22.65 8.13 -1.74
N LEU A 104 -22.91 9.41 -1.45
CA LEU A 104 -22.81 9.96 -0.08
C LEU A 104 -23.84 9.33 0.86
N ASP A 105 -25.09 9.19 0.39
CA ASP A 105 -26.18 8.54 1.14
C ASP A 105 -25.84 7.09 1.45
N TYR A 106 -25.50 6.32 0.41
CA TYR A 106 -25.11 4.93 0.52
C TYR A 106 -23.93 4.76 1.50
N THR A 107 -22.85 5.52 1.31
CA THR A 107 -21.63 5.35 2.10
C THR A 107 -21.85 5.72 3.56
N ALA A 108 -22.57 6.81 3.84
CA ALA A 108 -22.90 7.20 5.21
C ALA A 108 -23.73 6.12 5.91
N GLU A 109 -24.76 5.57 5.25
CA GLU A 109 -25.60 4.52 5.82
C GLU A 109 -24.83 3.23 6.11
N HIS A 110 -24.03 2.74 5.16
CA HIS A 110 -23.33 1.46 5.30
C HIS A 110 -22.20 1.55 6.31
N VAL A 111 -21.47 2.67 6.36
CA VAL A 111 -20.33 2.83 7.25
C VAL A 111 -20.76 3.19 8.68
N LEU A 112 -21.78 4.04 8.86
CA LEU A 112 -22.17 4.54 10.17
C LEU A 112 -23.38 3.82 10.78
N ARG A 113 -24.26 3.23 9.96
CA ARG A 113 -25.50 2.58 10.40
C ARG A 113 -25.70 1.19 9.78
N PRO A 114 -24.71 0.29 9.87
CA PRO A 114 -24.84 -1.04 9.31
C PRO A 114 -25.90 -1.86 10.04
N ARG A 115 -26.51 -2.81 9.32
CA ARG A 115 -27.52 -3.71 9.91
C ARG A 115 -26.88 -4.76 10.81
N LEU A 116 -25.71 -5.29 10.41
CA LEU A 116 -25.01 -6.41 11.07
C LEU A 116 -25.97 -7.54 11.48
N ASP A 117 -26.70 -8.06 10.49
CA ASP A 117 -27.62 -9.19 10.67
C ASP A 117 -26.85 -10.50 10.92
N ALA A 118 -27.31 -11.31 11.88
CA ALA A 118 -26.61 -12.54 12.27
C ALA A 118 -26.44 -13.52 11.09
N GLN A 119 -27.44 -13.64 10.21
CA GLN A 119 -27.34 -14.54 9.06
C GLN A 119 -26.24 -14.07 8.10
N LYS A 120 -26.20 -12.76 7.80
CA LYS A 120 -25.18 -12.19 6.90
C LYS A 120 -23.78 -12.25 7.49
N VAL A 121 -23.65 -12.03 8.80
CA VAL A 121 -22.37 -12.19 9.50
C VAL A 121 -21.84 -13.62 9.39
N GLU A 122 -22.69 -14.64 9.53
CA GLU A 122 -22.25 -16.04 9.38
C GLU A 122 -21.92 -16.39 7.91
N GLU A 123 -22.65 -15.85 6.94
CA GLU A 123 -22.32 -15.98 5.51
C GLU A 123 -20.93 -15.41 5.21
N GLU A 124 -20.63 -14.18 5.67
CA GLU A 124 -19.32 -13.55 5.50
C GLU A 124 -18.22 -14.24 6.28
N ARG A 125 -18.51 -14.76 7.49
CA ARG A 125 -17.55 -15.57 8.24
C ARG A 125 -17.04 -16.74 7.41
N GLY A 126 -17.95 -17.46 6.74
CA GLY A 126 -17.59 -18.57 5.85
C GLY A 126 -16.68 -18.13 4.69
N ARG A 127 -16.99 -17.00 4.06
CA ARG A 127 -16.18 -16.42 2.96
C ARG A 127 -14.79 -16.05 3.43
N ILE A 128 -14.67 -15.35 4.56
CA ILE A 128 -13.38 -14.90 5.11
C ILE A 128 -12.54 -16.10 5.56
N LEU A 129 -13.14 -17.13 6.15
CA LEU A 129 -12.41 -18.34 6.50
C LEU A 129 -11.87 -19.06 5.25
N SER A 130 -12.63 -19.07 4.15
CA SER A 130 -12.13 -19.56 2.86
C SER A 130 -10.97 -18.70 2.36
N GLU A 131 -11.09 -17.38 2.42
CA GLU A 131 -10.02 -16.46 1.98
C GLU A 131 -8.74 -16.62 2.81
N ILE A 132 -8.86 -16.77 4.14
CA ILE A 132 -7.73 -17.07 5.03
C ILE A 132 -7.08 -18.39 4.62
N SER A 133 -7.87 -19.43 4.35
CA SER A 133 -7.38 -20.73 3.92
C SER A 133 -6.65 -20.62 2.57
N ASP A 134 -7.25 -19.94 1.60
CA ASP A 134 -6.70 -19.73 0.26
C ASP A 134 -5.37 -18.95 0.34
N ALA A 135 -5.34 -17.87 1.12
CA ALA A 135 -4.11 -17.11 1.38
C ALA A 135 -3.02 -17.99 2.00
N LYS A 136 -3.34 -18.73 3.08
CA LYS A 136 -2.39 -19.62 3.76
C LYS A 136 -1.91 -20.80 2.90
N SER A 137 -2.71 -21.24 1.93
CA SER A 137 -2.34 -22.30 1.00
C SER A 137 -1.24 -21.85 0.03
N SER A 138 -1.17 -20.55 -0.27
CA SER A 138 -0.21 -19.96 -1.21
C SER A 138 1.23 -20.10 -0.71
N PRO A 139 2.14 -20.70 -1.49
CA PRO A 139 3.57 -20.70 -1.20
C PRO A 139 4.16 -19.28 -1.06
N THR A 140 3.60 -18.29 -1.78
CA THR A 140 4.00 -16.88 -1.68
C THR A 140 3.59 -16.24 -0.34
N PHE A 141 2.47 -16.66 0.24
CA PHE A 141 2.08 -16.18 1.58
C PHE A 141 3.06 -16.68 2.65
N LYS A 142 3.40 -17.97 2.63
CA LYS A 142 4.29 -18.59 3.61
C LYS A 142 5.65 -17.91 3.66
N ILE A 143 6.24 -17.65 2.49
CA ILE A 143 7.54 -16.99 2.40
C ILE A 143 7.48 -15.52 2.82
N ASN A 144 6.41 -14.80 2.47
CA ASN A 144 6.23 -13.41 2.91
C ASN A 144 6.05 -13.31 4.42
N GLN A 145 5.35 -14.27 5.05
CA GLN A 145 5.23 -14.34 6.50
C GLN A 145 6.57 -14.64 7.18
N GLU A 146 7.34 -15.59 6.66
CA GLU A 146 8.68 -15.89 7.16
C GLU A 146 9.58 -14.64 7.06
N MET A 147 9.65 -14.03 5.87
CA MET A 147 10.40 -12.82 5.62
C MET A 147 9.99 -11.66 6.53
N GLY A 148 8.68 -11.43 6.68
CA GLY A 148 8.16 -10.37 7.52
C GLY A 148 8.40 -10.60 9.01
N SER A 149 8.31 -11.85 9.48
CA SER A 149 8.60 -12.20 10.88
C SER A 149 10.06 -11.93 11.28
N ILE A 150 10.95 -11.93 10.30
CA ILE A 150 12.39 -11.70 10.45
C ILE A 150 12.71 -10.22 10.29
N PHE A 151 12.29 -9.60 9.18
CA PHE A 151 12.68 -8.23 8.83
C PHE A 151 11.85 -7.18 9.56
N TYR A 152 10.54 -7.42 9.76
CA TYR A 152 9.62 -6.52 10.47
C TYR A 152 9.35 -6.99 11.90
N ARG A 153 10.31 -7.66 12.54
CA ARG A 153 10.13 -8.26 13.86
C ARG A 153 9.66 -7.22 14.88
N GLY A 154 8.53 -7.50 15.53
CA GLY A 154 7.93 -6.60 16.53
C GLY A 154 7.22 -5.36 15.94
N HIS A 155 7.17 -5.21 14.62
CA HIS A 155 6.53 -4.08 13.95
C HIS A 155 5.16 -4.47 13.37
N PRO A 156 4.12 -3.61 13.46
CA PRO A 156 2.77 -3.91 12.97
C PRO A 156 2.66 -4.18 11.46
N LYS A 157 3.65 -3.79 10.66
CA LYS A 157 3.74 -4.14 9.22
C LYS A 157 3.71 -5.66 8.97
N ASN A 158 4.11 -6.47 9.96
CA ASN A 158 4.01 -7.93 9.86
C ASN A 158 2.63 -8.51 10.19
N LYS A 159 1.63 -7.68 10.56
CA LYS A 159 0.30 -8.19 10.86
C LYS A 159 -0.35 -8.78 9.60
N PHE A 160 -1.00 -9.91 9.76
CA PHE A 160 -1.85 -10.48 8.70
C PHE A 160 -3.23 -9.85 8.79
N VAL A 161 -3.59 -9.03 7.80
CA VAL A 161 -4.83 -8.22 7.81
C VAL A 161 -6.10 -9.08 7.92
N LEU A 162 -6.13 -10.24 7.26
CA LEU A 162 -7.27 -11.17 7.34
C LEU A 162 -7.40 -11.78 8.75
N GLY A 163 -6.35 -11.67 9.58
CA GLY A 163 -6.38 -11.99 11.00
C GLY A 163 -6.18 -13.46 11.32
N ARG A 164 -6.66 -13.83 12.52
CA ARG A 164 -6.52 -15.17 13.07
C ARG A 164 -7.81 -15.94 12.87
N GLU A 165 -7.66 -17.16 12.36
CA GLU A 165 -8.79 -18.05 12.09
C GLU A 165 -9.60 -18.34 13.36
N GLU A 166 -8.93 -18.47 14.51
CA GLU A 166 -9.61 -18.72 15.79
C GLU A 166 -10.44 -17.52 16.25
N VAL A 167 -9.96 -16.30 16.00
CA VAL A 167 -10.68 -15.05 16.31
C VAL A 167 -11.88 -14.95 15.38
N VAL A 168 -11.66 -15.04 14.06
CA VAL A 168 -12.75 -15.00 13.06
C VAL A 168 -13.79 -16.09 13.31
N LYS A 169 -13.43 -17.28 13.81
CA LYS A 169 -14.42 -18.31 14.17
C LYS A 169 -15.25 -17.99 15.42
N SER A 170 -14.65 -17.31 16.40
CA SER A 170 -15.25 -17.14 17.73
C SER A 170 -15.97 -15.80 17.94
N THR A 171 -15.71 -14.80 17.10
CA THR A 171 -16.35 -13.48 17.22
C THR A 171 -17.84 -13.55 16.97
N SER A 172 -18.65 -13.15 17.95
CA SER A 172 -20.11 -13.05 17.80
C SER A 172 -20.52 -11.82 16.98
N THR A 173 -21.76 -11.80 16.50
CA THR A 173 -22.35 -10.61 15.86
C THR A 173 -22.29 -9.39 16.79
N ASP A 174 -22.54 -9.57 18.09
CA ASP A 174 -22.42 -8.47 19.07
C ASP A 174 -20.97 -8.00 19.22
N GLY A 175 -19.99 -8.91 19.15
CA GLY A 175 -18.58 -8.52 19.12
C GLY A 175 -18.22 -7.65 17.92
N LEU A 176 -18.80 -7.91 16.73
CA LEU A 176 -18.64 -7.02 15.57
C LEU A 176 -19.34 -5.67 15.75
N ARG A 177 -20.51 -5.65 16.40
CA ARG A 177 -21.21 -4.40 16.75
C ARG A 177 -20.39 -3.56 17.74
N ASP A 178 -19.80 -4.19 18.75
CA ASP A 178 -18.93 -3.53 19.71
C ASP A 178 -17.66 -2.99 19.04
N PHE A 179 -17.06 -3.78 18.13
CA PHE A 179 -15.91 -3.34 17.34
C PHE A 179 -16.27 -2.13 16.46
N HIS A 180 -17.40 -2.18 15.74
CA HIS A 180 -17.91 -1.06 14.94
C HIS A 180 -18.15 0.20 15.80
N ALA A 181 -18.92 0.07 16.88
CA ALA A 181 -19.27 1.18 17.78
C ALA A 181 -18.02 1.86 18.38
N SER A 182 -16.95 1.10 18.61
CA SER A 182 -15.71 1.61 19.19
C SER A 182 -14.73 2.20 18.18
N ARG A 183 -15.02 2.20 16.86
CA ARG A 183 -14.08 2.67 15.82
C ARG A 183 -14.71 3.52 14.69
N TYR A 184 -16.00 3.34 14.39
CA TYR A 184 -16.67 3.91 13.22
C TYR A 184 -17.49 5.14 13.59
N PHE A 185 -16.79 6.26 13.79
CA PHE A 185 -17.39 7.57 14.04
C PHE A 185 -16.68 8.66 13.24
N PRO A 186 -17.36 9.78 12.96
CA PRO A 186 -16.88 10.79 12.02
C PRO A 186 -15.53 11.42 12.41
N ASN A 187 -15.26 11.64 13.70
CA ASN A 187 -13.96 12.17 14.16
C ASN A 187 -12.79 11.15 14.06
N ASN A 188 -13.06 9.91 13.64
CA ASN A 188 -12.06 8.91 13.25
C ASN A 188 -12.11 8.61 11.74
N MET A 189 -12.67 9.53 10.95
CA MET A 189 -12.79 9.41 9.52
C MET A 189 -12.25 10.63 8.78
N ASP A 190 -11.93 10.41 7.52
CA ASP A 190 -11.75 11.48 6.55
C ASP A 190 -12.42 11.13 5.22
N LEU A 191 -13.05 12.14 4.60
CA LEU A 191 -13.74 12.04 3.32
C LEU A 191 -13.01 12.88 2.29
N MET A 192 -12.58 12.25 1.20
CA MET A 192 -11.95 12.92 0.07
C MET A 192 -12.82 12.79 -1.17
N LEU A 193 -13.08 13.91 -1.86
CA LEU A 193 -13.79 13.93 -3.14
C LEU A 193 -13.01 14.74 -4.17
N VAL A 194 -12.82 14.17 -5.35
CA VAL A 194 -12.10 14.82 -6.45
C VAL A 194 -12.86 14.65 -7.75
N GLY A 195 -13.21 15.74 -8.44
CA GLY A 195 -13.93 15.62 -9.70
C GLY A 195 -14.75 16.85 -10.07
N GLY A 196 -15.74 16.63 -10.93
CA GLY A 196 -16.79 17.62 -11.21
C GLY A 196 -17.76 17.71 -10.05
N LEU A 197 -17.38 18.40 -8.97
CA LEU A 197 -18.20 18.50 -7.76
C LEU A 197 -19.35 19.52 -7.96
N PRO A 198 -20.62 19.13 -7.73
CA PRO A 198 -21.74 20.07 -7.71
C PRO A 198 -21.55 21.20 -6.68
N SER A 199 -22.11 22.38 -6.93
CA SER A 199 -21.94 23.56 -6.06
C SER A 199 -22.48 23.36 -4.63
N ASN A 200 -23.43 22.45 -4.44
CA ASN A 200 -24.00 22.08 -3.14
C ASN A 200 -23.36 20.84 -2.50
N THR A 201 -22.18 20.41 -2.97
CA THR A 201 -21.44 19.24 -2.43
C THR A 201 -21.29 19.29 -0.91
N GLU A 202 -20.91 20.43 -0.34
CA GLU A 202 -20.76 20.55 1.11
C GLU A 202 -22.08 20.39 1.86
N GLU A 203 -23.17 20.93 1.34
CA GLU A 203 -24.51 20.77 1.93
C GLU A 203 -24.94 19.30 1.93
N MET A 204 -24.67 18.56 0.84
CA MET A 204 -24.91 17.12 0.78
C MET A 204 -24.10 16.37 1.84
N ILE A 205 -22.79 16.66 1.96
CA ILE A 205 -21.92 16.03 2.97
C ILE A 205 -22.46 16.29 4.38
N ARG A 206 -22.86 17.52 4.69
CA ARG A 206 -23.49 17.88 5.97
C ARG A 206 -24.77 17.09 6.21
N THR A 207 -25.63 16.99 5.21
CA THR A 207 -26.89 16.24 5.28
C THR A 207 -26.68 14.80 5.72
N TYR A 208 -25.67 14.12 5.16
CA TYR A 208 -25.46 12.69 5.40
C TYR A 208 -24.57 12.38 6.61
N PHE A 209 -23.59 13.23 6.91
CA PHE A 209 -22.58 12.92 7.93
C PHE A 209 -22.70 13.73 9.21
N GLU A 210 -23.24 14.96 9.21
CA GLU A 210 -23.11 15.89 10.34
C GLU A 210 -23.84 15.42 11.62
N SER A 211 -24.94 14.68 11.47
CA SER A 211 -25.74 14.18 12.60
C SER A 211 -25.16 12.93 13.29
N ALA A 212 -24.12 12.31 12.72
CA ALA A 212 -23.53 11.10 13.27
C ALA A 212 -22.75 11.40 14.57
N GLN A 213 -22.83 10.45 15.52
CA GLN A 213 -22.23 10.58 16.84
C GLN A 213 -20.71 10.50 16.79
N THR A 214 -20.05 11.29 17.62
CA THR A 214 -18.59 11.24 17.81
C THR A 214 -18.22 10.13 18.81
N GLY A 215 -16.99 9.63 18.68
CA GLY A 215 -16.43 8.61 19.58
C GLY A 215 -15.07 8.97 20.12
N GLU A 216 -14.46 8.05 20.87
CA GLU A 216 -13.10 8.22 21.42
C GLU A 216 -12.04 8.26 20.32
N ASN A 217 -11.02 9.11 20.43
CA ASN A 217 -9.95 9.08 19.43
C ASN A 217 -9.18 7.75 19.51
N THR A 218 -9.22 6.97 18.43
CA THR A 218 -8.56 5.65 18.35
C THR A 218 -7.35 5.63 17.41
N ARG A 219 -6.97 6.77 16.84
CA ARG A 219 -5.84 6.89 15.92
C ARG A 219 -4.54 6.42 16.57
N ARG A 220 -3.77 5.61 15.85
CA ARG A 220 -2.43 5.16 16.25
C ARG A 220 -1.39 5.53 15.21
N GLU A 221 -0.21 5.88 15.69
CA GLU A 221 0.98 6.04 14.86
C GLU A 221 1.73 4.70 14.75
N PHE A 222 2.36 4.47 13.61
CA PHE A 222 3.27 3.34 13.49
C PHE A 222 4.53 3.59 14.32
N PRO A 223 5.00 2.60 15.09
CA PRO A 223 6.33 2.69 15.68
C PRO A 223 7.37 2.76 14.56
N ARG A 224 8.53 3.33 14.81
CA ARG A 224 9.64 3.26 13.86
C ARG A 224 10.18 1.83 13.84
N LEU A 225 10.38 1.27 12.64
CA LEU A 225 11.09 0.00 12.53
C LEU A 225 12.58 0.22 12.81
N GLU A 226 13.12 -0.56 13.74
CA GLU A 226 14.56 -0.60 13.99
C GLU A 226 15.31 -1.16 12.78
N PRO A 227 16.45 -0.57 12.38
CA PRO A 227 17.24 -1.09 11.27
C PRO A 227 17.60 -2.56 11.45
N PHE A 228 17.37 -3.35 10.40
CA PHE A 228 17.75 -4.75 10.37
C PHE A 228 19.26 -4.87 10.52
N SER A 229 19.70 -5.65 11.50
CA SER A 229 21.08 -5.65 12.00
C SER A 229 21.76 -7.02 11.88
N SER A 230 21.30 -7.84 10.93
CA SER A 230 21.88 -9.16 10.67
C SER A 230 22.07 -9.43 9.19
N ARG A 231 22.91 -10.41 8.86
CA ARG A 231 23.03 -11.01 7.53
C ARG A 231 22.32 -12.35 7.54
N MET A 232 21.29 -12.50 6.72
CA MET A 232 20.50 -13.73 6.67
C MET A 232 20.21 -14.14 5.23
N VAL A 233 20.42 -15.42 4.93
CA VAL A 233 20.07 -16.01 3.64
C VAL A 233 19.10 -17.16 3.88
N ILE A 234 17.93 -17.06 3.28
CA ILE A 234 16.87 -18.05 3.33
C ILE A 234 16.71 -18.61 1.93
N ARG A 235 17.04 -19.89 1.73
CA ARG A 235 16.72 -20.63 0.50
C ARG A 235 15.66 -21.67 0.84
N ARG A 236 14.58 -21.69 0.07
CA ARG A 236 13.44 -22.62 0.25
C ARG A 236 13.14 -23.33 -1.07
N PRO A 237 12.76 -24.61 -1.02
CA PRO A 237 12.25 -25.31 -2.20
C PRO A 237 10.96 -24.64 -2.68
N ALA A 238 10.80 -24.56 -4.00
CA ALA A 238 9.65 -23.92 -4.65
C ALA A 238 9.14 -24.78 -5.82
N PRO A 239 8.66 -26.02 -5.56
CA PRO A 239 8.28 -26.96 -6.61
C PRO A 239 7.17 -26.44 -7.52
N GLU A 240 6.31 -25.53 -7.05
CA GLU A 240 5.29 -24.85 -7.84
C GLU A 240 5.86 -23.94 -8.95
N ARG A 241 7.16 -23.67 -8.93
CA ARG A 241 7.87 -22.87 -9.94
C ARG A 241 8.67 -23.73 -10.94
N VAL A 242 8.58 -25.06 -10.85
CA VAL A 242 9.19 -25.96 -11.82
C VAL A 242 8.46 -25.81 -13.15
N ASN A 243 9.22 -25.59 -14.22
CA ASN A 243 8.68 -25.71 -15.56
C ASN A 243 8.50 -27.20 -15.87
N VAL A 244 7.24 -27.60 -16.08
CA VAL A 244 6.85 -29.01 -16.26
C VAL A 244 7.34 -29.57 -17.60
N ASP A 245 7.40 -28.75 -18.64
CA ASP A 245 7.84 -29.16 -19.98
C ASP A 245 9.37 -29.26 -20.06
N ASP A 246 10.06 -28.33 -19.37
CA ASP A 246 11.52 -28.28 -19.33
C ASP A 246 12.02 -27.77 -17.97
N PRO A 247 12.35 -28.68 -17.02
CA PRO A 247 12.86 -28.32 -15.71
C PRO A 247 14.10 -27.42 -15.74
N ASP A 248 14.90 -27.46 -16.82
CA ASP A 248 16.07 -26.61 -16.98
C ASP A 248 15.72 -25.13 -17.22
N GLN A 249 14.49 -24.86 -17.67
CA GLN A 249 13.93 -23.52 -17.85
C GLN A 249 13.11 -23.04 -16.64
N SER A 250 13.18 -23.74 -15.51
CA SER A 250 12.53 -23.31 -14.27
C SER A 250 13.10 -21.98 -13.77
N SER A 251 12.24 -21.12 -13.21
CA SER A 251 12.63 -19.80 -12.70
C SER A 251 12.55 -19.71 -11.18
N ALA A 252 13.66 -19.35 -10.55
CA ALA A 252 13.71 -19.01 -9.14
C ALA A 252 13.24 -17.57 -8.91
N GLN A 253 12.69 -17.32 -7.73
CA GLN A 253 12.40 -15.97 -7.25
C GLN A 253 13.44 -15.57 -6.22
N LEU A 254 13.99 -14.36 -6.34
CA LEU A 254 14.98 -13.80 -5.43
C LEU A 254 14.48 -12.45 -4.91
N GLU A 255 14.58 -12.23 -3.61
CA GLU A 255 14.28 -10.97 -2.96
C GLU A 255 15.39 -10.62 -1.95
N LEU A 256 16.09 -9.53 -2.21
CA LEU A 256 17.10 -8.95 -1.33
C LEU A 256 16.51 -7.71 -0.67
N ILE A 257 16.49 -7.66 0.66
CA ILE A 257 15.94 -6.56 1.45
C ILE A 257 16.94 -6.08 2.48
N PHE A 258 17.07 -4.77 2.63
CA PHE A 258 17.90 -4.12 3.65
C PHE A 258 17.28 -2.79 4.07
N SER A 259 17.71 -2.26 5.21
CA SER A 259 17.11 -1.05 5.79
C SER A 259 17.47 0.20 5.01
N GLY A 260 16.49 1.09 4.88
CA GLY A 260 16.61 2.39 4.24
C GLY A 260 16.00 3.51 5.08
N PRO A 261 15.98 4.74 4.54
CA PRO A 261 15.27 5.87 5.14
C PRO A 261 13.75 5.78 4.94
N THR A 262 12.98 6.35 5.86
CA THR A 262 11.55 6.62 5.71
C THR A 262 11.29 7.83 4.81
N GLU A 263 10.04 8.03 4.39
CA GLU A 263 9.64 9.12 3.48
C GLU A 263 9.85 10.54 4.04
N THR A 264 9.98 10.66 5.35
CA THR A 264 10.26 11.92 6.05
C THR A 264 11.75 12.21 6.25
N HIS A 265 12.65 11.26 5.95
CA HIS A 265 14.09 11.45 6.15
C HIS A 265 14.72 12.26 5.00
N PRO A 266 15.69 13.16 5.27
CA PRO A 266 16.41 13.93 4.22
C PRO A 266 17.16 13.13 3.15
N ASP A 267 17.29 11.81 3.33
CA ASP A 267 18.03 10.93 2.42
C ASP A 267 17.07 10.24 1.44
N PHE A 268 15.76 10.31 1.69
CA PHE A 268 14.74 9.54 0.98
C PHE A 268 14.76 9.77 -0.53
N TYR A 269 14.79 11.03 -0.97
CA TYR A 269 14.79 11.34 -2.41
C TYR A 269 16.09 10.92 -3.09
N ALA A 270 17.22 11.05 -2.40
CA ALA A 270 18.50 10.62 -2.91
C ALA A 270 18.58 9.10 -3.06
N ILE A 271 18.10 8.33 -2.08
CA ILE A 271 18.12 6.87 -2.15
C ILE A 271 17.11 6.34 -3.18
N ARG A 272 15.95 6.99 -3.33
CA ARG A 272 14.99 6.67 -4.42
C ARG A 272 15.61 6.93 -5.80
N ALA A 273 16.37 8.01 -5.96
CA ALA A 273 17.11 8.26 -7.19
C ALA A 273 18.22 7.21 -7.41
N ALA A 274 18.94 6.81 -6.35
CA ALA A 274 19.92 5.72 -6.41
C ALA A 274 19.29 4.40 -6.84
N GLY A 275 18.12 4.06 -6.28
CA GLY A 275 17.31 2.91 -6.68
C GLY A 275 16.90 3.01 -8.15
N TYR A 276 16.45 4.17 -8.61
CA TYR A 276 16.10 4.33 -10.03
C TYR A 276 17.28 4.04 -10.98
N VAL A 277 18.48 4.53 -10.63
CA VAL A 277 19.71 4.24 -11.38
C VAL A 277 20.08 2.76 -11.32
N LEU A 278 19.91 2.13 -10.15
CA LEU A 278 20.19 0.72 -9.92
C LEU A 278 19.25 -0.18 -10.73
N GLY A 279 17.93 -0.03 -10.59
CA GLY A 279 16.95 -0.97 -11.14
C GLY A 279 15.58 -0.38 -11.52
N GLY A 280 15.46 0.93 -11.74
CA GLY A 280 14.17 1.60 -11.99
C GLY A 280 13.65 1.60 -13.43
N GLY A 281 14.30 0.89 -14.36
CA GLY A 281 13.84 0.78 -15.74
C GLY A 281 14.89 0.25 -16.70
N MET A 282 14.58 0.24 -18.00
CA MET A 282 15.44 -0.38 -19.03
C MET A 282 16.84 0.26 -19.16
N SER A 283 17.00 1.49 -18.70
CA SER A 283 18.30 2.19 -18.74
C SER A 283 19.19 1.94 -17.51
N SER A 284 18.66 1.22 -16.52
CA SER A 284 19.29 0.96 -15.21
C SER A 284 20.43 -0.06 -15.28
N ARG A 285 21.27 -0.07 -14.25
CA ARG A 285 22.41 -0.99 -14.10
C ARG A 285 21.97 -2.45 -14.10
N LEU A 286 21.03 -2.83 -13.24
CA LEU A 286 20.54 -4.19 -13.11
C LEU A 286 19.95 -4.70 -14.43
N PHE A 287 19.15 -3.88 -15.12
CA PHE A 287 18.58 -4.27 -16.40
C PHE A 287 19.65 -4.48 -17.48
N LYS A 288 20.59 -3.53 -17.64
CA LYS A 288 21.62 -3.60 -18.70
C LYS A 288 22.67 -4.68 -18.46
N ASN A 289 23.14 -4.82 -17.23
CA ASN A 289 24.30 -5.67 -16.91
C ASN A 289 23.88 -7.10 -16.54
N ILE A 290 22.67 -7.27 -16.03
CA ILE A 290 22.16 -8.56 -15.57
C ILE A 290 20.96 -8.98 -16.43
N GLY A 291 19.89 -8.18 -16.48
CA GLY A 291 18.64 -8.52 -17.17
C GLY A 291 18.83 -8.92 -18.63
N GLN A 292 19.30 -7.98 -19.46
CA GLN A 292 19.49 -8.17 -20.89
C GLN A 292 20.61 -9.16 -21.22
N ARG A 293 21.74 -9.10 -20.49
CA ARG A 293 22.93 -9.91 -20.78
C ARG A 293 22.82 -11.35 -20.30
N LYS A 294 22.03 -11.62 -19.26
CA LYS A 294 21.90 -12.97 -18.67
C LYS A 294 20.57 -13.66 -18.99
N GLY A 295 19.69 -13.01 -19.76
CA GLY A 295 18.39 -13.55 -20.18
C GLY A 295 17.42 -13.68 -19.03
N LEU A 296 17.34 -12.68 -18.14
CA LEU A 296 16.41 -12.72 -17.01
C LEU A 296 14.99 -12.31 -17.45
N TYR A 297 13.99 -12.88 -16.79
CA TYR A 297 12.59 -12.51 -16.99
C TYR A 297 12.28 -11.15 -16.38
N SER A 298 12.76 -10.88 -15.16
CA SER A 298 12.63 -9.57 -14.51
C SER A 298 13.68 -9.35 -13.43
N ILE A 299 14.15 -8.11 -13.30
CA ILE A 299 15.01 -7.66 -12.20
C ILE A 299 14.80 -6.17 -11.97
N ASN A 300 14.40 -5.78 -10.76
CA ASN A 300 14.11 -4.40 -10.40
C ASN A 300 14.57 -4.11 -8.97
N SER A 301 14.85 -2.85 -8.69
CA SER A 301 15.05 -2.38 -7.31
C SER A 301 13.81 -1.67 -6.80
N PHE A 302 13.55 -1.75 -5.50
CA PHE A 302 12.45 -1.03 -4.85
C PHE A 302 12.96 -0.23 -3.65
N ASN A 303 12.18 0.79 -3.28
CA ASN A 303 12.40 1.62 -2.10
C ASN A 303 11.01 1.92 -1.53
N ASN A 304 10.81 1.69 -0.23
CA ASN A 304 9.57 2.02 0.46
C ASN A 304 9.94 2.65 1.81
N GLY A 305 9.30 3.78 2.10
CA GLY A 305 9.53 4.58 3.32
C GLY A 305 8.27 4.79 4.16
N GLN A 306 7.20 4.07 3.85
CA GLN A 306 5.87 4.23 4.44
C GLN A 306 5.72 3.43 5.74
N LEU A 307 4.68 3.75 6.52
CA LEU A 307 4.35 3.07 7.78
C LEU A 307 5.51 3.09 8.79
N ASN A 308 6.35 4.13 8.73
CA ASN A 308 7.61 4.24 9.47
C ASN A 308 8.59 3.05 9.27
N VAL A 309 8.50 2.41 8.11
CA VAL A 309 9.41 1.36 7.64
C VAL A 309 10.21 1.88 6.45
N GLY A 310 11.52 2.03 6.64
CA GLY A 310 12.45 2.29 5.55
C GLY A 310 13.06 0.98 5.05
N GLU A 311 12.72 0.60 3.82
CA GLU A 311 13.23 -0.60 3.16
C GLU A 311 13.66 -0.31 1.73
N ILE A 312 14.72 -0.98 1.34
CA ILE A 312 15.27 -0.94 0.00
C ILE A 312 15.57 -2.38 -0.39
N GLY A 313 15.48 -2.69 -1.67
CA GLY A 313 15.79 -4.03 -2.09
C GLY A 313 15.88 -4.23 -3.58
N VAL A 314 16.12 -5.48 -3.94
CA VAL A 314 16.13 -5.99 -5.32
C VAL A 314 15.23 -7.21 -5.38
N SER A 315 14.31 -7.22 -6.33
CA SER A 315 13.47 -8.38 -6.65
C SER A 315 13.81 -8.88 -8.05
N ALA A 316 13.96 -10.19 -8.22
CA ALA A 316 14.31 -10.79 -9.50
C ALA A 316 13.62 -12.14 -9.72
N GLN A 317 13.26 -12.40 -10.97
CA GLN A 317 12.92 -13.74 -11.47
C GLN A 317 14.04 -14.20 -12.39
N ILE A 318 14.72 -15.28 -11.99
CA ILE A 318 16.00 -15.68 -12.54
C ILE A 318 16.00 -17.15 -12.94
N PRO A 319 16.68 -17.55 -14.03
CA PRO A 319 16.86 -18.97 -14.33
C PRO A 319 17.50 -19.68 -13.15
N SER A 320 16.94 -20.81 -12.72
CA SER A 320 17.31 -21.46 -11.45
C SER A 320 18.77 -21.90 -11.41
N LYS A 321 19.34 -22.27 -12.58
CA LYS A 321 20.76 -22.62 -12.73
C LYS A 321 21.72 -21.43 -12.56
N LYS A 322 21.23 -20.19 -12.52
CA LYS A 322 22.04 -18.96 -12.43
C LYS A 322 21.88 -18.21 -11.10
N ILE A 323 21.25 -18.81 -10.08
CA ILE A 323 20.97 -18.15 -8.79
C ILE A 323 22.23 -17.50 -8.19
N ASP A 324 23.31 -18.26 -8.01
CA ASP A 324 24.52 -17.76 -7.36
C ASP A 324 25.25 -16.72 -8.23
N GLU A 325 25.28 -16.95 -9.55
CA GLU A 325 25.91 -16.06 -10.53
C GLU A 325 25.20 -14.68 -10.59
N VAL A 326 23.86 -14.68 -10.53
CA VAL A 326 23.05 -13.46 -10.53
C VAL A 326 23.10 -12.78 -9.17
N THR A 327 23.04 -13.53 -8.07
CA THR A 327 23.18 -12.98 -6.70
C THR A 327 24.50 -12.23 -6.57
N GLY A 328 25.62 -12.86 -6.96
CA GLY A 328 26.93 -12.19 -6.96
C GLY A 328 26.97 -10.97 -7.88
N ALA A 329 26.25 -10.99 -9.02
CA ALA A 329 26.16 -9.83 -9.90
C ALA A 329 25.37 -8.67 -9.28
N ILE A 330 24.28 -8.95 -8.56
CA ILE A 330 23.50 -7.93 -7.85
C ILE A 330 24.39 -7.20 -6.84
N PHE A 331 25.10 -7.94 -5.99
CA PHE A 331 26.00 -7.34 -5.00
C PHE A 331 27.16 -6.58 -5.64
N ARG A 332 27.68 -7.03 -6.79
CA ARG A 332 28.66 -6.23 -7.55
C ARG A 332 28.07 -4.90 -8.01
N GLU A 333 26.85 -4.88 -8.53
CA GLU A 333 26.21 -3.62 -8.94
C GLU A 333 25.94 -2.69 -7.75
N LEU A 334 25.58 -3.24 -6.58
CA LEU A 334 25.47 -2.47 -5.33
C LEU A 334 26.82 -1.85 -4.93
N GLU A 335 27.92 -2.60 -5.03
CA GLU A 335 29.25 -2.08 -4.72
C GLU A 335 29.70 -1.02 -5.72
N LEU A 336 29.46 -1.21 -7.02
CA LEU A 336 29.79 -0.19 -8.02
C LEU A 336 29.01 1.11 -7.82
N MET A 337 27.78 1.04 -7.28
CA MET A 337 27.03 2.24 -6.89
C MET A 337 27.67 3.00 -5.72
N LYS A 338 28.51 2.35 -4.91
CA LYS A 338 29.26 2.94 -3.79
C LYS A 338 30.62 3.50 -4.24
N THR A 339 31.24 2.93 -5.27
CA THR A 339 32.62 3.29 -5.66
C THR A 339 32.71 4.13 -6.93
N GLU A 340 31.75 4.00 -7.85
CA GLU A 340 31.79 4.69 -9.15
C GLU A 340 30.87 5.91 -9.15
N ARG A 341 31.42 7.07 -9.51
CA ARG A 341 30.60 8.28 -9.70
C ARG A 341 29.64 8.08 -10.87
N ILE A 342 28.35 8.25 -10.59
CA ILE A 342 27.30 8.14 -11.61
C ILE A 342 27.35 9.40 -12.49
N PRO A 343 27.34 9.28 -13.83
CA PRO A 343 27.30 10.45 -14.70
C PRO A 343 26.08 11.34 -14.44
N GLU A 344 26.27 12.66 -14.50
CA GLU A 344 25.20 13.64 -14.25
C GLU A 344 23.99 13.45 -15.18
N GLU A 345 24.23 13.06 -16.43
CA GLU A 345 23.19 12.73 -17.40
C GLU A 345 22.28 11.58 -16.95
N VAL A 346 22.83 10.58 -16.25
CA VAL A 346 22.07 9.41 -15.77
C VAL A 346 21.17 9.83 -14.61
N VAL A 347 21.70 10.60 -13.65
CA VAL A 347 20.92 11.14 -12.54
C VAL A 347 19.84 12.09 -13.05
N THR A 348 20.17 12.97 -14.00
CA THR A 348 19.23 13.91 -14.62
C THR A 348 18.10 13.20 -15.35
N ARG A 349 18.41 12.15 -16.12
CA ARG A 349 17.39 11.30 -16.75
C ARG A 349 16.50 10.63 -15.71
N GLY A 350 17.09 10.07 -14.64
CA GLY A 350 16.33 9.44 -13.55
C GLY A 350 15.36 10.42 -12.89
N ARG A 351 15.84 11.61 -12.49
CA ARG A 351 15.01 12.69 -11.94
C ARG A 351 13.87 13.07 -12.89
N LYS A 352 14.17 13.22 -14.19
CA LYS A 352 13.17 13.56 -15.22
C LYS A 352 12.07 12.50 -15.29
N LEU A 353 12.43 11.22 -15.29
CA LEU A 353 11.47 10.11 -15.39
C LEU A 353 10.63 9.95 -14.11
N LEU A 354 11.24 10.09 -12.93
CA LEU A 354 10.50 10.09 -11.66
C LEU A 354 9.47 11.24 -11.61
N LYS A 355 9.88 12.46 -11.98
CA LYS A 355 8.97 13.61 -12.08
C LYS A 355 7.89 13.41 -13.13
N TYR A 356 8.24 12.86 -14.29
CA TYR A 356 7.27 12.56 -15.35
C TYR A 356 6.21 11.57 -14.85
N ASN A 357 6.61 10.48 -14.21
CA ASN A 357 5.69 9.48 -13.69
C ASN A 357 4.75 10.07 -12.62
N LEU A 358 5.28 10.87 -11.70
CA LEU A 358 4.47 11.59 -10.71
C LEU A 358 3.48 12.55 -11.38
N ALA A 359 3.96 13.35 -12.34
CA ALA A 359 3.12 14.31 -13.05
C ALA A 359 2.00 13.59 -13.81
N LYS A 360 2.35 12.51 -14.53
CA LYS A 360 1.42 11.72 -15.33
C LYS A 360 0.36 11.04 -14.46
N PHE A 361 0.75 10.53 -13.29
CA PHE A 361 -0.18 9.97 -12.32
C PHE A 361 -1.18 11.03 -11.83
N SER A 362 -0.70 12.23 -11.51
CA SER A 362 -1.51 13.38 -11.06
C SER A 362 -2.35 14.06 -12.14
N GLU A 363 -2.47 13.51 -13.35
CA GLU A 363 -3.38 14.02 -14.40
C GLU A 363 -4.82 13.48 -14.28
N SER A 364 -5.06 12.49 -13.42
CA SER A 364 -6.37 11.85 -13.23
C SER A 364 -7.02 12.26 -11.91
N ASN A 365 -8.35 12.13 -11.80
CA ASN A 365 -9.06 12.31 -10.52
C ASN A 365 -8.49 11.37 -9.43
N GLY A 366 -8.15 10.13 -9.78
CA GLY A 366 -7.47 9.21 -8.86
C GLY A 366 -6.07 9.68 -8.41
N GLY A 367 -5.30 10.31 -9.30
CA GLY A 367 -3.99 10.87 -8.95
C GLY A 367 -4.07 12.11 -8.06
N HIS A 368 -5.10 12.93 -8.26
CA HIS A 368 -5.44 14.03 -7.38
C HIS A 368 -5.96 13.54 -6.02
N LEU A 369 -6.80 12.49 -6.00
CA LEU A 369 -7.26 11.84 -4.77
C LEU A 369 -6.07 11.30 -3.95
N ALA A 370 -5.10 10.66 -4.61
CA ALA A 370 -3.86 10.23 -3.97
C ALA A 370 -3.03 11.41 -3.43
N THR A 371 -3.12 12.60 -4.04
CA THR A 371 -2.49 13.81 -3.52
C THR A 371 -3.14 14.28 -2.22
N LEU A 372 -4.48 14.27 -2.16
CA LEU A 372 -5.24 14.56 -0.93
C LEU A 372 -4.88 13.56 0.16
N ARG A 373 -4.83 12.27 -0.20
CA ARG A 373 -4.45 11.18 0.72
C ARG A 373 -3.08 11.40 1.36
N SER A 374 -2.07 11.77 0.56
CA SER A 374 -0.75 12.10 1.07
C SER A 374 -0.79 13.32 2.00
N GLY A 375 -1.51 14.38 1.61
CA GLY A 375 -1.66 15.59 2.44
C GLY A 375 -2.27 15.31 3.80
N LEU A 376 -3.39 14.58 3.84
CA LEU A 376 -4.08 14.21 5.08
C LEU A 376 -3.29 13.22 5.95
N ASP A 377 -2.43 12.40 5.35
CA ASP A 377 -1.51 11.52 6.07
C ASP A 377 -0.26 12.25 6.60
N GLY A 378 -0.11 13.56 6.33
CA GLY A 378 1.10 14.32 6.66
C GLY A 378 2.34 13.90 5.85
N LYS A 379 2.12 13.25 4.70
CA LYS A 379 3.17 12.77 3.79
C LYS A 379 3.47 13.82 2.71
N PRO A 380 4.66 13.77 2.08
CA PRO A 380 4.97 14.67 0.98
C PRO A 380 3.92 14.61 -0.14
N THR A 381 3.43 15.77 -0.59
CA THR A 381 2.59 15.85 -1.80
C THR A 381 3.43 15.56 -3.04
N PRO A 382 2.84 15.17 -4.19
CA PRO A 382 3.60 14.93 -5.42
C PRO A 382 4.48 16.12 -5.83
N ARG A 383 4.05 17.35 -5.54
CA ARG A 383 4.88 18.54 -5.76
C ARG A 383 6.11 18.57 -4.86
N GLN A 384 5.93 18.33 -3.56
CA GLN A 384 7.04 18.26 -2.62
C GLN A 384 7.99 17.13 -3.00
N GLU A 385 7.47 16.00 -3.50
CA GLU A 385 8.30 14.93 -4.06
C GLU A 385 9.09 15.41 -5.28
N MET A 386 8.46 16.09 -6.24
CA MET A 386 9.14 16.64 -7.42
C MET A 386 10.23 17.64 -7.02
N GLU A 387 9.98 18.50 -6.04
CA GLU A 387 10.96 19.44 -5.49
C GLU A 387 12.12 18.69 -4.81
N GLY A 388 11.81 17.68 -4.00
CA GLY A 388 12.79 16.78 -3.38
C GLY A 388 13.68 16.06 -4.39
N PHE A 389 13.13 15.58 -5.50
CA PHE A 389 13.92 15.01 -6.60
C PHE A 389 14.76 16.03 -7.35
N SER A 390 14.36 17.30 -7.38
CA SER A 390 15.07 18.34 -8.13
C SER A 390 16.48 18.59 -7.61
N ILE A 391 16.66 18.47 -6.30
CA ILE A 391 17.91 18.81 -5.61
C ILE A 391 18.92 17.65 -5.54
N VAL A 392 18.58 16.46 -6.05
CA VAL A 392 19.46 15.30 -6.01
C VAL A 392 20.62 15.45 -7.00
N THR A 393 21.86 15.32 -6.52
CA THR A 393 23.10 15.36 -7.31
C THR A 393 23.76 13.97 -7.39
N PRO A 394 24.67 13.73 -8.36
CA PRO A 394 25.47 12.51 -8.40
C PRO A 394 26.24 12.19 -7.12
N GLU A 395 26.80 13.21 -6.47
CA GLU A 395 27.55 13.08 -5.22
C GLU A 395 26.62 12.59 -4.11
N ARG A 396 25.40 13.12 -4.07
CA ARG A 396 24.41 12.71 -3.10
C ARG A 396 23.94 11.27 -3.32
N VAL A 397 23.81 10.84 -4.58
CA VAL A 397 23.50 9.45 -4.91
C VAL A 397 24.61 8.50 -4.46
N LEU A 398 25.87 8.87 -4.67
CA LEU A 398 27.04 8.10 -4.22
C LEU A 398 27.10 8.02 -2.69
N GLU A 399 26.83 9.13 -1.99
CA GLU A 399 26.82 9.20 -0.54
C GLU A 399 25.77 8.27 0.08
N VAL A 400 24.52 8.30 -0.41
CA VAL A 400 23.46 7.43 0.12
C VAL A 400 23.66 5.97 -0.28
N ALA A 401 24.23 5.68 -1.45
CA ALA A 401 24.61 4.32 -1.80
C ALA A 401 25.65 3.77 -0.81
N ASN A 402 26.69 4.55 -0.48
CA ASN A 402 27.68 4.19 0.55
C ASN A 402 27.05 3.96 1.92
N LYS A 403 26.05 4.77 2.28
CA LYS A 403 25.40 4.71 3.58
C LYS A 403 24.45 3.51 3.73
N TYR A 404 23.69 3.17 2.68
CA TYR A 404 22.58 2.21 2.79
C TYR A 404 22.79 0.88 2.07
N TYR A 405 23.61 0.82 1.00
CA TYR A 405 23.75 -0.43 0.24
C TYR A 405 24.69 -1.42 0.96
N PRO A 406 24.23 -2.66 1.22
CA PRO A 406 25.00 -3.61 2.00
C PRO A 406 26.14 -4.22 1.19
N ASP A 407 27.26 -4.47 1.88
CA ASP A 407 28.29 -5.39 1.39
C ASP A 407 27.81 -6.84 1.48
N ILE A 408 28.24 -7.70 0.55
CA ILE A 408 27.82 -9.11 0.51
C ILE A 408 28.31 -9.92 1.71
N GLN A 409 29.46 -9.60 2.29
CA GLN A 409 30.05 -10.34 3.42
C GLN A 409 29.72 -9.72 4.77
N THR A 410 29.79 -8.39 4.86
CA THR A 410 29.71 -7.66 6.13
C THR A 410 28.45 -6.83 6.30
N GLY A 411 27.59 -6.73 5.28
CA GLY A 411 26.37 -5.94 5.32
C GLY A 411 25.23 -6.62 6.06
N ASN A 412 24.28 -5.80 6.51
CA ASN A 412 23.02 -6.28 7.08
C ASN A 412 21.95 -6.34 5.98
N TYR A 413 21.47 -7.54 5.70
CA TYR A 413 20.45 -7.78 4.68
C TYR A 413 19.77 -9.12 4.90
N LEU A 414 18.54 -9.22 4.43
CA LEU A 414 17.80 -10.47 4.28
C LEU A 414 17.73 -10.81 2.79
N LEU A 415 18.28 -11.97 2.42
CA LEU A 415 18.18 -12.53 1.07
C LEU A 415 17.29 -13.75 1.11
N VAL A 416 16.16 -13.70 0.39
CA VAL A 416 15.20 -14.79 0.26
C VAL A 416 15.26 -15.34 -1.16
N ILE A 417 15.39 -16.65 -1.29
CA ILE A 417 15.45 -17.37 -2.56
C ILE A 417 14.44 -18.51 -2.51
N ARG A 418 13.53 -18.51 -3.48
CA ARG A 418 12.61 -19.62 -3.75
C ARG A 418 13.11 -20.36 -4.97
N ASP A 419 13.63 -21.55 -4.74
CA ASP A 419 14.36 -22.33 -5.73
C ASP A 419 13.59 -23.60 -6.11
N PRO A 420 13.10 -23.71 -7.36
CA PRO A 420 12.39 -24.91 -7.82
C PRO A 420 13.28 -26.14 -7.99
N LEU A 421 14.61 -25.97 -8.05
CA LEU A 421 15.57 -27.07 -8.21
C LEU A 421 16.25 -27.48 -6.90
N MET A 422 15.82 -26.89 -5.77
CA MET A 422 16.26 -27.29 -4.45
C MET A 422 15.49 -28.53 -3.99
N ASN A 423 16.23 -29.57 -3.59
CA ASN A 423 15.68 -30.81 -3.05
C ASN A 423 15.23 -30.69 -1.59
#